data_AF-A0A968QSS6-F1
#
_entry.id   AF-A0A968QSS6-F1
#
_cell.length_a   1.000
_cell.length_b   1.000
_cell.length_c   1.000
_cell.angle_alpha   90.00
_cell.angle_beta   90.00
_cell.angle_gamma   90.00
#
_symmetry.space_group_name_H-M   'P 1'
#
loop_
_entity.id
_entity.type
_entity.pdbx_description
1 polymer ?
#
loop_
_entity_poly.entity_id
_entity_poly.type
_entity_poly.pdbx_seq_one_letter_code
_entity_poly.pdbx_strand_id
1 'polypeptide(L)'
;MWVADPAAGFQKMTVSEFEQGWTGNCLMISRTDHLVQGVENPSPWLRFAGYLTPFKKNLTDIFLAALLLQILGIAPPIIIQNILDRAIIHQNFDFLNVLIAGFVIITVFSHITGFINSYMMSFLIRKLDFSMISHFYKYVLSLPISFLPSARPAILWHGFMKTIRCGVL
;
A
#
# COMPACT_ATOMS: atom_id res chain seq x y z
N MET A 1 30.42 7.28 -29.53
CA MET A 1 29.62 6.04 -29.59
C MET A 1 28.60 6.06 -28.45
N TRP A 2 27.35 5.65 -28.70
CA TRP A 2 26.36 5.49 -27.63
C TRP A 2 26.50 4.11 -27.01
N VAL A 3 26.69 4.05 -25.70
CA VAL A 3 26.80 2.82 -24.94
C VAL A 3 25.72 2.83 -23.86
N ALA A 4 24.94 1.77 -23.78
CA ALA A 4 23.91 1.60 -22.77
C ALA A 4 24.48 0.81 -21.60
N ASP A 5 24.91 1.50 -20.54
CA ASP A 5 25.39 0.87 -19.31
C ASP A 5 24.18 0.50 -18.43
N PRO A 6 24.01 -0.77 -18.00
CA PRO A 6 22.92 -1.18 -17.11
C PRO A 6 22.94 -0.50 -15.74
N ALA A 7 24.08 0.05 -15.29
CA ALA A 7 24.18 0.76 -14.01
C ALA A 7 23.92 2.27 -14.15
N ALA A 8 24.37 2.89 -15.24
CA ALA A 8 24.38 4.35 -15.41
C ALA A 8 23.50 4.87 -16.56
N GLY A 9 22.85 3.99 -17.32
CA GLY A 9 22.00 4.32 -18.46
C GLY A 9 22.78 4.59 -19.75
N PHE A 10 22.17 5.33 -20.68
CA PHE A 10 22.77 5.65 -21.98
C PHE A 10 23.83 6.76 -21.86
N GLN A 11 25.06 6.46 -22.26
CA GLN A 11 26.17 7.42 -22.25
C GLN A 11 26.85 7.52 -23.61
N LYS A 12 27.39 8.70 -23.91
CA LYS A 12 28.22 8.95 -25.09
C LYS A 12 29.69 8.91 -24.69
N MET A 13 30.46 8.02 -25.30
CA MET A 13 31.91 7.91 -25.07
C MET A 13 32.70 7.90 -26.38
N THR A 14 33.98 8.28 -26.29
CA THR A 14 34.89 8.36 -27.45
C THR A 14 35.43 6.96 -27.78
N VAL A 15 35.76 6.71 -29.06
CA VAL A 15 36.18 5.35 -29.51
C VAL A 15 37.44 4.87 -28.78
N SER A 16 38.40 5.77 -28.54
CA SER A 16 39.65 5.42 -27.84
C SER A 16 39.43 5.03 -26.36
N GLU A 17 38.49 5.67 -25.67
CA GLU A 17 38.14 5.35 -24.27
C GLU A 17 37.41 4.00 -24.18
N PHE A 18 36.58 3.72 -25.18
CA PHE A 18 35.90 2.44 -25.28
C PHE A 18 36.86 1.29 -25.53
N GLU A 19 37.81 1.43 -26.46
CA GLU A 19 38.82 0.40 -26.76
C GLU A 19 39.72 0.09 -25.55
N GLN A 20 40.01 1.09 -24.71
CA GLN A 20 40.79 0.88 -23.48
C GLN A 20 40.02 0.09 -22.41
N GLY A 21 38.69 0.24 -22.33
CA GLY A 21 37.84 -0.44 -21.35
C GLY A 21 37.18 -1.73 -21.87
N TRP A 22 37.27 -2.02 -23.16
CA TRP A 22 36.57 -3.11 -23.82
C TRP A 22 37.35 -4.42 -23.76
N THR A 23 36.75 -5.45 -23.17
CA THR A 23 37.39 -6.77 -22.95
C THR A 23 37.46 -7.66 -24.20
N GLY A 24 37.00 -7.19 -25.36
CA GLY A 24 37.11 -7.88 -26.65
C GLY A 24 35.86 -8.68 -27.06
N ASN A 25 34.91 -8.88 -26.14
CA ASN A 25 33.78 -9.76 -26.37
C ASN A 25 32.56 -8.98 -26.87
N CYS A 26 32.12 -9.25 -28.10
CA CYS A 26 30.89 -8.71 -28.67
C CYS A 26 29.83 -9.81 -28.75
N LEU A 27 28.65 -9.57 -28.18
CA LEU A 27 27.50 -10.44 -28.35
C LEU A 27 26.51 -9.77 -29.30
N MET A 28 26.42 -10.27 -30.52
CA MET A 28 25.52 -9.73 -31.53
C MET A 28 24.13 -10.35 -31.37
N ILE A 29 23.15 -9.53 -31.01
CA ILE A 29 21.77 -9.96 -30.85
C ILE A 29 21.03 -9.67 -32.16
N SER A 30 20.64 -10.72 -32.87
CA SER A 30 19.83 -10.64 -34.08
C SER A 30 18.37 -10.98 -33.74
N ARG A 31 17.42 -10.27 -34.35
CA ARG A 31 15.98 -10.51 -34.13
C ARG A 31 15.59 -11.83 -34.78
N THR A 32 15.22 -12.84 -34.00
CA THR A 32 14.64 -14.10 -34.50
C THR A 32 13.12 -13.97 -34.56
N ASP A 33 12.48 -14.59 -35.55
CA ASP A 33 11.01 -14.55 -35.78
C ASP A 33 10.18 -15.14 -34.63
N HIS A 34 10.84 -15.86 -33.71
CA HIS A 34 10.28 -16.46 -32.50
C HIS A 34 10.38 -15.58 -31.24
N LEU A 35 10.62 -14.28 -31.39
CA LEU A 35 10.50 -13.37 -30.26
C LEU A 35 9.02 -13.24 -29.89
N VAL A 36 8.63 -13.98 -28.84
CA VAL A 36 7.34 -13.81 -28.16
C VAL A 36 7.20 -12.32 -27.86
N GLN A 37 6.26 -11.67 -28.55
CA GLN A 37 5.91 -10.29 -28.27
C GLN A 37 5.66 -10.21 -26.77
N GLY A 38 6.43 -9.37 -26.07
CA GLY A 38 6.34 -9.25 -24.63
C GLY A 38 4.88 -9.00 -24.29
N VAL A 39 4.26 -9.94 -23.57
CA VAL A 39 2.90 -9.79 -23.08
C VAL A 39 2.89 -8.46 -22.35
N GLU A 40 2.17 -7.47 -22.89
CA GLU A 40 1.98 -6.20 -22.23
C GLU A 40 1.50 -6.53 -20.82
N ASN A 41 2.37 -6.28 -19.84
CA ASN A 41 2.03 -6.57 -18.46
C ASN A 41 0.83 -5.67 -18.16
N PRO A 42 -0.39 -6.22 -17.94
CA PRO A 42 -1.51 -5.40 -17.54
C PRO A 42 -1.06 -4.61 -16.31
N SER A 43 -1.48 -3.34 -16.27
CA SER A 43 -1.01 -2.40 -15.26
C SER A 43 -1.04 -3.07 -13.89
N PRO A 44 0.04 -2.98 -13.08
CA PRO A 44 0.12 -3.67 -11.79
C PRO A 44 -1.14 -3.47 -10.94
N TRP A 45 -1.73 -2.27 -11.02
CA TRP A 45 -2.99 -1.87 -10.40
C TRP A 45 -4.21 -2.75 -10.73
N LEU A 46 -4.42 -3.14 -11.99
CA LEU A 46 -5.55 -4.01 -12.34
C LEU A 46 -5.42 -5.42 -11.74
N ARG A 47 -4.17 -5.93 -11.63
CA ARG A 47 -3.90 -7.22 -10.97
C ARG A 47 -4.17 -7.13 -9.46
N PHE A 48 -3.74 -6.07 -8.79
CA PHE A 48 -4.03 -5.85 -7.37
C PHE A 48 -5.52 -5.68 -7.08
N ALA A 49 -6.26 -4.94 -7.93
CA ALA A 49 -7.70 -4.79 -7.80
C ALA A 49 -8.44 -6.15 -7.89
N GLY A 50 -7.96 -7.05 -8.75
CA GLY A 50 -8.44 -8.44 -8.86
C GLY A 50 -8.34 -9.22 -7.55
N TYR A 51 -7.25 -9.08 -6.80
CA TYR A 51 -7.04 -9.75 -5.51
C TYR A 51 -7.95 -9.24 -4.38
N LEU A 52 -8.43 -8.00 -4.47
CA LEU A 52 -9.36 -7.40 -3.51
C LEU A 52 -10.83 -7.77 -3.79
N THR A 53 -11.14 -8.30 -4.97
CA THR A 53 -12.52 -8.63 -5.37
C THR A 53 -13.27 -9.63 -4.48
N PRO A 54 -12.68 -10.69 -3.91
CA PRO A 54 -13.41 -11.61 -3.03
C PRO A 54 -13.70 -11.01 -1.64
N PHE A 55 -13.02 -9.94 -1.23
CA PHE A 55 -13.17 -9.32 0.11
C PHE A 55 -14.09 -8.09 0.12
N LYS A 56 -14.78 -7.79 -1.00
CA LYS A 56 -15.61 -6.58 -1.15
C LYS A 56 -16.65 -6.40 -0.04
N LYS A 57 -17.31 -7.47 0.42
CA LYS A 57 -18.33 -7.38 1.48
C LYS A 57 -17.76 -6.92 2.83
N ASN A 58 -16.64 -7.52 3.26
CA ASN A 58 -15.98 -7.10 4.50
C ASN A 58 -15.42 -5.68 4.38
N LEU A 59 -14.94 -5.30 3.19
CA LEU A 59 -14.44 -3.95 2.93
C LEU A 59 -15.56 -2.90 3.01
N THR A 60 -16.75 -3.20 2.49
CA THR A 60 -17.89 -2.28 2.56
C THR A 60 -18.39 -2.06 3.99
N ASP A 61 -18.40 -3.10 4.83
CA ASP A 61 -18.81 -2.99 6.23
C ASP A 61 -17.83 -2.12 7.03
N ILE A 62 -16.53 -2.33 6.83
CA ILE A 62 -15.46 -1.51 7.41
C ILE A 62 -15.58 -0.06 6.95
N PHE A 63 -15.80 0.15 5.65
CA PHE A 63 -15.95 1.48 5.09
C PHE A 63 -17.16 2.21 5.70
N LEU A 64 -18.29 1.52 5.86
CA LEU A 64 -19.50 2.09 6.46
C LEU A 64 -19.30 2.39 7.94
N ALA A 65 -18.64 1.51 8.70
CA ALA A 65 -18.29 1.76 10.10
C ALA A 65 -17.34 2.97 10.26
N ALA A 66 -16.33 3.09 9.40
CA ALA A 66 -15.43 4.23 9.37
C ALA A 66 -16.15 5.54 9.01
N LEU A 67 -17.09 5.49 8.06
CA LEU A 67 -17.93 6.64 7.71
C LEU A 67 -18.78 7.09 8.92
N LEU A 68 -19.42 6.15 9.61
CA LEU A 68 -20.20 6.44 10.82
C LEU A 68 -19.32 7.07 11.91
N LEU A 69 -18.10 6.54 12.11
CA LEU A 69 -17.14 7.12 13.04
C LEU A 69 -16.73 8.54 12.67
N GLN A 70 -16.55 8.82 11.38
CA GLN A 70 -16.23 10.17 10.93
C GLN A 70 -17.36 11.16 11.22
N ILE A 71 -18.61 10.73 11.03
CA ILE A 71 -19.80 11.53 11.34
C ILE A 71 -19.89 11.77 12.86
N LEU A 72 -19.72 10.73 13.67
CA LEU A 72 -19.72 10.85 15.14
C LEU A 72 -18.56 11.70 15.65
N GLY A 73 -17.40 11.66 14.97
CA GLY A 73 -16.23 12.50 15.28
C GLY A 73 -16.46 13.99 15.10
N ILE A 74 -17.50 14.39 14.36
CA ILE A 74 -17.92 15.79 14.22
C ILE A 74 -18.83 16.23 15.37
N ALA A 75 -19.41 15.31 16.15
CA ALA A 75 -20.29 15.66 17.27
C ALA A 75 -19.57 16.44 18.39
N PRO A 76 -18.34 16.07 18.84
CA PRO A 76 -17.60 16.84 19.84
C PRO A 76 -17.45 18.33 19.57
N PRO A 77 -16.94 18.79 18.41
CA PRO A 77 -16.81 20.23 18.14
C PRO A 77 -18.16 20.95 18.11
N ILE A 78 -19.21 20.34 17.57
CA ILE A 78 -20.57 20.91 17.57
C ILE A 78 -21.09 21.06 19.00
N ILE A 79 -20.90 20.06 19.85
CA ILE A 79 -21.35 20.09 21.25
C ILE A 79 -20.61 21.19 22.01
N ILE A 80 -19.28 21.26 21.89
CA ILE A 80 -18.47 22.30 22.55
C ILE A 80 -18.92 23.69 22.10
N GLN A 81 -19.18 23.89 20.81
CA GLN A 81 -19.72 25.16 20.31
C GLN A 81 -21.06 25.51 20.96
N ASN A 82 -21.99 24.55 21.08
CA ASN A 82 -23.26 24.76 21.76
C ASN A 82 -23.11 25.10 23.26
N ILE A 83 -22.14 24.47 23.95
CA ILE A 83 -21.82 24.80 25.35
C ILE A 83 -21.38 26.27 25.44
N LEU A 84 -20.42 26.67 24.62
CA LEU A 84 -19.84 28.02 24.64
C LEU A 84 -20.87 29.09 24.27
N ASP A 85 -21.59 28.89 23.17
CA ASP A 85 -22.47 29.92 22.61
C ASP A 85 -23.82 30.02 23.33
N ARG A 86 -24.40 28.88 23.76
CA ARG A 86 -25.75 28.86 24.32
C ARG A 86 -25.77 28.65 25.83
N ALA A 87 -25.04 27.65 26.32
CA ALA A 87 -25.14 27.27 27.74
C ALA A 87 -24.49 28.31 28.67
N ILE A 88 -23.31 28.84 28.30
CA ILE A 88 -22.61 29.86 29.12
C ILE A 88 -23.35 31.20 29.07
N ILE A 89 -23.83 31.62 27.89
CA ILE A 89 -24.47 32.94 27.72
C ILE A 89 -25.85 32.99 28.40
N HIS A 90 -26.66 31.93 28.29
CA HIS A 90 -28.03 31.91 28.84
C HIS A 90 -28.10 31.36 30.29
N GLN A 91 -26.97 30.94 30.87
CA GLN A 91 -26.85 30.33 32.21
C GLN A 91 -27.88 29.22 32.49
N ASN A 92 -28.30 28.49 31.45
CA ASN A 92 -29.28 27.43 31.59
C ASN A 92 -28.58 26.11 31.94
N PHE A 93 -28.54 25.82 33.25
CA PHE A 93 -27.91 24.60 33.79
C PHE A 93 -28.57 23.31 33.31
N ASP A 94 -29.88 23.32 33.02
CA ASP A 94 -30.58 22.12 32.52
C ASP A 94 -30.13 21.75 31.10
N PHE A 95 -30.00 22.74 30.21
CA PHE A 95 -29.47 22.51 28.86
C PHE A 95 -28.02 22.01 28.88
N LEU A 96 -27.19 22.57 29.78
CA LEU A 96 -25.81 22.12 29.97
C LEU A 96 -25.73 20.65 30.40
N ASN A 97 -26.55 20.25 31.39
CA ASN A 97 -26.58 18.87 31.89
C ASN A 97 -26.98 17.87 30.80
N VAL A 98 -28.00 18.19 30.01
CA VAL A 98 -28.43 17.34 28.87
C VAL A 98 -27.32 17.21 27.84
N LEU A 99 -26.61 18.30 27.54
CA LEU A 99 -25.57 18.33 26.54
C LEU A 99 -24.31 17.54 26.98
N ILE A 100 -23.92 17.65 28.25
CA ILE A 100 -22.85 16.84 28.84
C ILE A 100 -23.23 15.35 28.85
N ALA A 101 -24.45 15.01 29.26
CA ALA A 101 -24.93 13.62 29.22
C ALA A 101 -24.91 13.05 27.79
N GLY A 102 -25.39 13.83 26.81
CA GLY A 102 -25.33 13.47 25.39
C GLY A 102 -23.90 13.28 24.88
N PHE A 103 -22.98 14.15 25.29
CA PHE A 103 -21.56 14.03 24.94
C PHE A 103 -20.96 12.72 25.43
N VAL A 104 -21.18 12.36 26.70
CA VAL A 104 -20.69 11.10 27.27
C VAL A 104 -21.23 9.90 26.49
N ILE A 105 -22.54 9.88 26.18
CA ILE A 105 -23.16 8.79 25.42
C ILE A 105 -22.54 8.66 24.03
N ILE A 106 -22.40 9.78 23.31
CA ILE A 106 -21.82 9.79 21.96
C ILE A 106 -20.35 9.35 21.99
N THR A 107 -19.56 9.80 22.97
CA THR A 107 -18.16 9.40 23.12
C THR A 107 -18.04 7.90 23.38
N VAL A 108 -18.85 7.34 24.28
CA VAL A 108 -18.86 5.90 24.56
C VAL A 108 -19.23 5.11 23.30
N PHE A 109 -20.29 5.52 22.59
CA PHE A 109 -20.71 4.86 21.35
C PHE A 109 -19.64 4.94 20.24
N SER A 110 -18.97 6.08 20.12
CA SER A 110 -17.86 6.28 19.18
C SER A 110 -16.68 5.36 19.51
N HIS A 111 -16.34 5.19 20.78
CA HIS A 111 -15.27 4.27 21.20
C HIS A 111 -15.62 2.81 20.88
N ILE A 112 -16.85 2.37 21.17
CA ILE A 112 -17.30 1.01 20.87
C ILE A 112 -17.25 0.75 19.36
N THR A 113 -17.80 1.67 18.56
CA THR A 113 -17.78 1.56 17.10
C THR A 113 -16.33 1.60 16.56
N GLY A 114 -15.47 2.41 17.18
CA GLY A 114 -14.04 2.52 16.87
C GLY A 114 -13.30 1.22 17.11
N PHE A 115 -13.61 0.57 18.24
CA PHE A 115 -13.06 -0.74 18.59
C PHE A 115 -13.47 -1.81 17.57
N ILE A 116 -14.75 -1.87 17.19
CA ILE A 116 -15.25 -2.79 16.16
C ILE A 116 -14.52 -2.56 14.83
N ASN A 117 -14.41 -1.30 14.40
CA ASN A 117 -13.72 -0.96 13.16
C ASN A 117 -12.25 -1.38 13.17
N SER A 118 -11.53 -1.14 14.28
CA SER A 118 -10.13 -1.56 14.44
C SER A 118 -9.98 -3.08 14.43
N TYR A 119 -10.90 -3.81 15.06
CA TYR A 119 -10.93 -5.26 15.04
C TYR A 119 -11.14 -5.82 13.61
N MET A 120 -12.09 -5.25 12.87
CA MET A 120 -12.36 -5.64 11.49
C MET A 120 -11.19 -5.30 10.55
N MET A 121 -10.59 -4.12 10.69
CA MET A 121 -9.39 -3.73 9.95
C MET A 121 -8.24 -4.71 10.20
N SER A 122 -7.99 -5.07 11.46
CA SER A 122 -6.96 -6.03 11.82
C SER A 122 -7.20 -7.41 11.19
N PHE A 123 -8.47 -7.84 11.12
CA PHE A 123 -8.84 -9.08 10.46
C PHE A 123 -8.61 -9.03 8.94
N LEU A 124 -8.91 -7.90 8.30
CA LEU A 124 -8.66 -7.70 6.88
C LEU A 124 -7.15 -7.71 6.56
N ILE A 125 -6.34 -6.98 7.33
CA ILE A 125 -4.88 -6.93 7.15
C ILE A 125 -4.28 -8.33 7.25
N ARG A 126 -4.64 -9.10 8.30
CA ARG A 126 -4.15 -10.49 8.45
C ARG A 126 -4.50 -11.38 7.24
N LYS A 127 -5.70 -11.22 6.68
CA LYS A 127 -6.11 -11.96 5.49
C LYS A 127 -5.34 -11.56 4.24
N LEU A 128 -5.11 -10.26 4.07
CA LEU A 128 -4.30 -9.73 2.97
C LEU A 128 -2.85 -10.22 3.08
N ASP A 129 -2.24 -10.11 4.26
CA ASP A 129 -0.87 -10.57 4.52
C ASP A 129 -0.72 -12.07 4.23
N PHE A 130 -1.65 -12.89 4.71
CA PHE A 130 -1.64 -14.34 4.45
C PHE A 130 -1.77 -14.67 2.96
N SER A 131 -2.64 -13.96 2.23
CA SER A 131 -2.78 -14.16 0.79
C SER A 131 -1.50 -13.77 0.05
N MET A 132 -0.92 -12.61 0.37
CA MET A 132 0.28 -12.10 -0.29
C MET A 132 1.48 -13.00 -0.02
N ILE A 133 1.69 -13.42 1.23
CA ILE A 133 2.81 -14.27 1.60
C ILE A 133 2.70 -15.66 0.95
N SER A 134 1.49 -16.23 0.88
CA SER A 134 1.28 -17.54 0.24
C SER A 134 1.64 -17.53 -1.26
N HIS A 135 1.33 -16.44 -1.95
CA HIS A 135 1.70 -16.27 -3.36
C HIS A 135 3.20 -16.08 -3.49
N PHE A 136 3.82 -15.26 -2.64
CA PHE A 136 5.26 -15.09 -2.61
C PHE A 136 6.00 -16.42 -2.41
N TYR A 137 5.58 -17.24 -1.46
CA TYR A 137 6.17 -18.57 -1.23
C TYR A 137 6.06 -19.48 -2.46
N LYS A 138 4.90 -19.52 -3.13
CA LYS A 138 4.74 -20.30 -4.37
C LYS A 138 5.71 -19.86 -5.45
N TYR A 139 5.90 -18.55 -5.65
CA TYR A 139 6.84 -18.02 -6.63
C TYR A 139 8.30 -18.36 -6.28
N VAL A 140 8.69 -18.15 -5.02
CA VAL A 140 10.06 -18.47 -4.56
C VAL A 140 10.36 -19.96 -4.69
N LEU A 141 9.41 -20.82 -4.32
CA LEU A 141 9.57 -22.28 -4.41
C LEU A 141 9.49 -22.83 -5.84
N SER A 142 8.85 -22.11 -6.76
CA SER A 142 8.84 -22.48 -8.19
C SER A 142 10.15 -22.17 -8.91
N LEU A 143 11.09 -21.47 -8.25
CA LEU A 143 12.35 -21.09 -8.84
C LEU A 143 13.34 -22.27 -8.82
N PRO A 144 13.89 -22.70 -9.97
CA PRO A 144 14.81 -23.84 -10.02
C PRO A 144 16.06 -23.57 -9.17
N ILE A 145 16.45 -24.58 -8.38
CA ILE A 145 17.51 -24.56 -7.35
C ILE A 145 18.87 -24.06 -7.89
N SER A 146 19.05 -24.08 -9.20
CA SER A 146 20.25 -23.57 -9.88
C SER A 146 20.49 -22.06 -9.73
N PHE A 147 19.48 -21.25 -9.36
CA PHE A 147 19.61 -19.79 -9.20
C PHE A 147 19.70 -19.32 -7.74
N LEU A 148 19.57 -20.23 -6.78
CA LEU A 148 19.62 -19.94 -5.34
C LEU A 148 21.04 -19.65 -4.77
N PRO A 149 22.16 -20.23 -5.27
CA PRO A 149 23.47 -20.00 -4.67
C PRO A 149 24.07 -18.60 -4.87
N SER A 150 23.64 -17.84 -5.90
CA SER A 150 24.25 -16.55 -6.27
C SER A 150 23.52 -15.33 -5.70
N ALA A 151 22.29 -15.49 -5.22
CA ALA A 151 21.55 -14.41 -4.58
C ALA A 151 21.99 -14.29 -3.12
N ARG A 152 22.95 -13.40 -2.84
CA ARG A 152 23.26 -13.02 -1.46
C ARG A 152 21.96 -12.54 -0.79
N PRO A 153 21.60 -13.01 0.42
CA PRO A 153 20.33 -12.65 1.07
C PRO A 153 20.12 -11.14 1.20
N ALA A 154 21.21 -10.36 1.25
CA ALA A 154 21.19 -8.90 1.25
C ALA A 154 20.60 -8.26 -0.03
N ILE A 155 20.77 -8.88 -1.20
CA ILE A 155 20.30 -8.36 -2.50
C ILE A 155 18.81 -8.66 -2.69
N LEU A 156 18.36 -9.83 -2.22
CA LEU A 156 16.94 -10.19 -2.14
C LEU A 156 16.17 -9.25 -1.20
N TRP A 157 16.76 -8.90 -0.04
CA TRP A 157 16.16 -7.90 0.86
C TRP A 157 16.11 -6.50 0.21
N HIS A 158 17.17 -6.06 -0.47
CA HIS A 158 17.14 -4.77 -1.17
C HIS A 158 16.06 -4.70 -2.26
N GLY A 159 15.87 -5.78 -3.03
CA GLY A 159 14.79 -5.87 -4.03
C GLY A 159 13.40 -5.80 -3.40
N PHE A 160 13.17 -6.54 -2.32
CA PHE A 160 11.87 -6.59 -1.64
C PHE A 160 11.49 -5.25 -0.98
N MET A 161 12.44 -4.55 -0.33
CA MET A 161 12.18 -3.21 0.21
C MET A 161 11.82 -2.20 -0.88
N LYS A 162 12.48 -2.30 -2.05
CA LYS A 162 12.24 -1.39 -3.17
C LYS A 162 10.84 -1.60 -3.78
N THR A 163 10.35 -2.84 -3.84
CA THR A 163 9.00 -3.17 -4.30
C THR A 163 7.91 -2.67 -3.34
N ILE A 164 8.11 -2.74 -2.02
CA ILE A 164 7.12 -2.22 -1.06
C ILE A 164 7.08 -0.69 -1.07
N ARG A 165 8.23 -0.02 -1.20
CA ARG A 165 8.29 1.46 -1.26
C ARG A 165 7.67 2.05 -2.54
N CYS A 166 7.66 1.30 -3.65
CA CYS A 166 6.98 1.71 -4.89
C CYS A 166 5.47 1.38 -4.93
N GLY A 167 4.94 0.66 -3.95
CA GLY A 167 3.50 0.32 -3.88
C GLY A 167 2.65 1.30 -3.07
N VAL A 168 3.26 2.33 -2.48
CA VAL A 168 2.60 3.28 -1.54
C VAL A 168 2.80 4.75 -1.95
N LEU A 169 3.38 5.03 -3.14
CA LEU A 169 3.43 6.36 -3.77
C LEU A 169 2.92 6.28 -5.20
#